data_AF-A0A369Q2U5-F1
#
_entry.id   AF-A0A369Q2U5-F1
#
_cell.length_a   1.000
_cell.length_b   1.000
_cell.length_c   1.000
_cell.angle_alpha   90.00
_cell.angle_beta   90.00
_cell.angle_gamma   90.00
#
_symmetry.space_group_name_H-M   'P 1'
#
loop_
_entity.id
_entity.type
_entity.pdbx_description
1 polymer ?
#
loop_
_entity_poly.entity_id
_entity_poly.type
_entity_poly.pdbx_seq_one_letter_code
_entity_poly.pdbx_strand_id
1 'polypeptide(L)'
;MSTGETILQLCKQHQLTLPFAVRKNTWSREYYVLVEGLDQFRRIATGAPTKQGQLVRIFEGYAPWREERTIPQANQRVWEYVPDADISVYQRGQQEGQVYELHYRLFWGKYKGLSVEEICQEHLDYLEWAIERIEKNFCLSAAAIASLTASGLELDPFILELNQAKLIWYAHGLAEDHLPGYYGYLLLPVDDPWMSEEERAVAQEKYDKFMAEQERLLGAAPAPIDSPEAKSLFK
;
A
#
# COMPACT_ATOMS: atom_id res chain seq x y z
N MET A 1 -9.34 20.52 31.49
CA MET A 1 -8.58 19.82 30.44
C MET A 1 -8.63 18.33 30.78
N SER A 2 -9.08 17.46 29.87
CA SER A 2 -9.03 16.01 30.12
C SER A 2 -7.55 15.62 30.24
N THR A 3 -7.19 14.95 31.32
CA THR A 3 -5.88 14.29 31.42
C THR A 3 -5.96 13.08 30.50
N GLY A 4 -5.24 13.12 29.37
CA GLY A 4 -5.15 11.97 28.49
C GLY A 4 -4.46 10.78 29.17
N GLU A 5 -4.42 9.67 28.46
CA GLU A 5 -3.77 8.44 28.93
C GLU A 5 -2.70 7.98 27.93
N THR A 6 -1.85 7.05 28.36
CA THR A 6 -0.96 6.34 27.43
C THR A 6 -1.73 5.23 26.73
N ILE A 7 -1.27 4.79 25.55
CA ILE A 7 -1.93 3.70 24.80
C ILE A 7 -1.99 2.40 25.63
N LEU A 8 -0.92 2.09 26.36
CA LEU A 8 -0.87 0.91 27.24
C LEU A 8 -1.83 1.00 28.42
N GLN A 9 -2.03 2.20 29.00
CA GLN A 9 -3.03 2.40 30.05
C GLN A 9 -4.44 2.21 29.52
N LEU A 10 -4.76 2.78 28.35
CA LEU A 10 -6.06 2.61 27.69
C LEU A 10 -6.38 1.12 27.45
N CYS A 11 -5.41 0.36 26.91
CA CYS A 11 -5.57 -1.07 26.69
C CYS A 11 -5.92 -1.83 27.99
N LYS A 12 -5.21 -1.53 29.09
CA LYS A 12 -5.46 -2.17 30.40
C LYS A 12 -6.79 -1.75 31.01
N GLN A 13 -7.09 -0.45 30.99
CA GLN A 13 -8.30 0.12 31.59
C GLN A 13 -9.57 -0.39 30.93
N HIS A 14 -9.57 -0.47 29.60
CA HIS A 14 -10.75 -0.86 28.82
C HIS A 14 -10.74 -2.33 28.40
N GLN A 15 -9.75 -3.12 28.84
CA GLN A 15 -9.60 -4.55 28.48
C GLN A 15 -9.63 -4.78 26.96
N LEU A 16 -8.93 -3.91 26.22
CA LEU A 16 -9.01 -3.88 24.75
C LEU A 16 -8.24 -5.05 24.13
N THR A 17 -8.85 -5.69 23.13
CA THR A 17 -8.20 -6.63 22.23
C THR A 17 -7.64 -5.91 21.00
N LEU A 18 -6.51 -6.37 20.48
CA LEU A 18 -5.96 -5.85 19.23
C LEU A 18 -6.75 -6.40 18.01
N PRO A 19 -6.91 -5.60 16.94
CA PRO A 19 -6.60 -4.17 16.89
C PRO A 19 -7.67 -3.31 17.60
N PHE A 20 -7.28 -2.14 18.11
CA PHE A 20 -8.20 -1.13 18.69
C PHE A 20 -7.81 0.29 18.28
N ALA A 21 -8.73 1.25 18.33
CA ALA A 21 -8.46 2.61 17.88
C ALA A 21 -8.18 3.58 19.05
N VAL A 22 -7.20 4.45 18.86
CA VAL A 22 -6.88 5.56 19.77
C VAL A 22 -6.72 6.86 18.98
N ARG A 23 -6.97 8.00 19.62
CA ARG A 23 -6.77 9.32 19.01
C ARG A 23 -6.04 10.24 20.00
N LYS A 24 -5.20 11.15 19.49
CA LYS A 24 -4.65 12.22 20.35
C LYS A 24 -5.75 13.21 20.73
N ASN A 25 -5.76 13.67 21.98
CA ASN A 25 -6.73 14.67 22.45
C ASN A 25 -6.70 16.00 21.67
N THR A 26 -5.61 16.30 20.95
CA THR A 26 -5.47 17.48 20.08
C THR A 26 -5.94 17.25 18.63
N TRP A 27 -6.25 16.02 18.24
CA TRP A 27 -6.68 15.71 16.87
C TRP A 27 -8.18 15.92 16.67
N SER A 28 -8.58 16.25 15.44
CA SER A 28 -10.00 16.26 15.08
C SER A 28 -10.57 14.84 15.14
N ARG A 29 -11.90 14.72 15.28
CA ARG A 29 -12.58 13.43 15.45
C ARG A 29 -12.37 12.45 14.29
N GLU A 30 -12.04 12.99 13.13
CA GLU A 30 -11.82 12.23 11.90
C GLU A 30 -10.55 11.39 11.94
N TYR A 31 -9.52 11.82 12.67
CA TYR A 31 -8.25 11.10 12.72
C TYR A 31 -8.21 10.16 13.92
N TYR A 32 -7.71 8.96 13.70
CA TYR A 32 -7.35 8.05 14.78
C TYR A 32 -6.18 7.17 14.34
N VAL A 33 -5.69 6.32 15.23
CA VAL A 33 -4.65 5.34 14.96
C VAL A 33 -5.21 4.00 15.37
N LEU A 34 -5.19 3.04 14.43
CA LEU A 34 -5.44 1.64 14.70
C LEU A 34 -4.18 1.05 15.32
N VAL A 35 -4.25 0.70 16.60
CA VAL A 35 -3.17 0.03 17.33
C VAL A 35 -3.21 -1.45 16.97
N GLU A 36 -2.10 -1.95 16.43
CA GLU A 36 -1.96 -3.31 15.90
C GLU A 36 -1.03 -4.17 16.75
N GLY A 37 -0.12 -3.54 17.50
CA GLY A 37 0.84 -4.22 18.35
C GLY A 37 1.18 -3.42 19.59
N LEU A 38 1.49 -4.14 20.68
CA LEU A 38 1.91 -3.57 21.95
C LEU A 38 3.14 -4.31 22.45
N ASP A 39 4.18 -3.55 22.77
CA ASP A 39 5.36 -4.04 23.46
C ASP A 39 5.42 -3.43 24.86
N GLN A 40 5.00 -4.20 25.86
CA GLN A 40 4.94 -3.73 27.25
C GLN A 40 6.33 -3.46 27.84
N PHE A 41 7.34 -4.19 27.37
CA PHE A 41 8.71 -4.07 27.89
C PHE A 41 9.37 -2.80 27.36
N ARG A 42 9.33 -2.59 26.04
CA ARG A 42 9.85 -1.38 25.40
C ARG A 42 8.94 -0.16 25.57
N ARG A 43 7.70 -0.38 26.06
CA ARG A 43 6.64 0.64 26.18
C ARG A 43 6.31 1.30 24.83
N ILE A 44 6.31 0.49 23.77
CA ILE A 44 6.05 0.91 22.40
C ILE A 44 4.67 0.37 21.98
N ALA A 45 3.98 1.11 21.13
CA ALA A 45 2.81 0.65 20.41
C ALA A 45 3.06 0.81 18.91
N THR A 46 2.58 -0.13 18.10
CA THR A 46 2.66 -0.06 16.64
C THR A 46 1.25 0.04 16.04
N GLY A 47 1.13 0.68 14.89
CA GLY A 47 -0.19 0.86 14.28
C GLY A 47 -0.24 1.72 13.02
N ALA A 48 -1.44 1.87 12.50
CA ALA A 48 -1.73 2.62 11.28
C ALA A 48 -2.58 3.86 11.56
N PRO A 49 -2.16 5.06 11.17
CA PRO A 49 -3.03 6.22 11.28
C PRO A 49 -4.11 6.17 10.19
N THR A 50 -5.30 6.64 10.54
CA THR A 50 -6.47 6.68 9.69
C THR A 50 -7.15 8.05 9.74
N LYS A 51 -7.89 8.38 8.68
CA LYS A 51 -8.83 9.50 8.62
C LYS A 51 -10.16 9.00 8.08
N GLN A 52 -11.23 9.13 8.85
CA GLN A 52 -12.58 8.66 8.47
C GLN A 52 -12.60 7.21 7.96
N GLY A 53 -11.76 6.35 8.54
CA GLY A 53 -11.67 4.96 8.11
C GLY A 53 -10.90 4.75 6.80
N GLN A 54 -10.03 5.66 6.41
CA GLN A 54 -9.05 5.43 5.35
C GLN A 54 -7.64 5.55 5.92
N LEU A 55 -6.72 4.68 5.48
CA LEU A 55 -5.32 4.78 5.86
C LEU A 55 -4.73 6.12 5.38
N VAL A 56 -3.99 6.80 6.25
CA VAL A 56 -3.33 8.07 5.91
C VAL A 56 -1.84 8.01 6.22
N ARG A 57 -1.09 8.97 5.70
CA ARG A 57 0.38 9.00 5.73
C ARG A 57 0.96 10.01 6.74
N ILE A 58 0.18 10.36 7.77
CA ILE A 58 0.56 11.42 8.73
C ILE A 58 1.83 11.12 9.56
N PHE A 59 2.31 9.87 9.54
CA PHE A 59 3.53 9.45 10.23
C PHE A 59 4.72 9.18 9.28
N GLU A 60 4.61 9.46 7.97
CA GLU A 60 5.71 9.22 7.02
C GLU A 60 7.00 10.00 7.34
N GLY A 61 6.87 11.15 8.00
CA GLY A 61 8.04 11.92 8.48
C GLY A 61 8.71 11.33 9.72
N TYR A 62 8.13 10.33 10.38
CA TYR A 62 8.64 9.75 11.62
C TYR A 62 9.36 8.43 11.34
N ALA A 63 10.70 8.46 11.35
CA ALA A 63 11.53 7.30 10.99
C ALA A 63 11.17 6.00 11.75
N PRO A 64 10.95 6.00 13.08
CA PRO A 64 10.54 4.78 13.79
C PRO A 64 9.18 4.21 13.33
N TRP A 65 8.30 5.03 12.77
CA TRP A 65 7.06 4.54 12.17
C TRP A 65 7.30 3.92 10.78
N ARG A 66 8.15 4.51 9.95
CA ARG A 66 8.50 3.90 8.66
C ARG A 66 9.16 2.54 8.81
N GLU A 67 10.01 2.40 9.82
CA GLU A 67 10.78 1.18 10.06
C GLU A 67 9.95 0.13 10.81
N GLU A 68 9.33 0.50 11.94
CA GLU A 68 8.69 -0.47 12.85
C GLU A 68 7.18 -0.23 13.03
N ARG A 69 6.59 0.73 12.31
CA ARG A 69 5.22 1.23 12.54
C ARG A 69 4.99 1.74 13.96
N THR A 70 6.06 2.15 14.65
CA THR A 70 5.99 2.72 16.00
C THR A 70 5.15 4.00 16.02
N ILE A 71 4.08 4.00 16.81
CA ILE A 71 3.20 5.16 16.98
C ILE A 71 3.97 6.25 17.76
N PRO A 72 4.18 7.45 17.18
CA PRO A 72 4.92 8.51 17.86
C PRO A 72 4.21 8.93 19.15
N GLN A 73 4.98 9.02 20.25
CA GLN A 73 4.48 9.42 21.58
C GLN A 73 3.46 8.44 22.20
N ALA A 74 3.51 7.14 21.86
CA ALA A 74 2.63 6.12 22.45
C ALA A 74 2.64 6.07 24.00
N ASN A 75 3.75 6.45 24.61
CA ASN A 75 3.97 6.49 26.05
C ASN A 75 3.60 7.83 26.72
N GLN A 76 3.08 8.81 25.97
CA GLN A 76 2.63 10.10 26.52
C GLN A 76 1.15 10.05 26.88
N ARG A 77 0.76 10.82 27.90
CA ARG A 77 -0.62 10.89 28.41
C ARG A 77 -1.48 11.84 27.58
N VAL A 78 -1.59 11.55 26.29
CA VAL A 78 -2.26 12.40 25.29
C VAL A 78 -3.29 11.64 24.46
N TRP A 79 -3.51 10.36 24.74
CA TRP A 79 -4.38 9.49 23.97
C TRP A 79 -5.73 9.29 24.63
N GLU A 80 -6.74 9.09 23.78
CA GLU A 80 -8.11 8.76 24.11
C GLU A 80 -8.54 7.53 23.31
N TYR A 81 -9.30 6.62 23.91
CA TYR A 81 -9.87 5.45 23.22
C TYR A 81 -11.02 5.88 22.30
N VAL A 82 -11.12 5.26 21.12
CA VAL A 82 -12.17 5.50 20.13
C VAL A 82 -12.99 4.21 19.94
N PRO A 83 -14.11 4.03 20.68
CA PRO A 83 -14.87 2.78 20.67
C PRO A 83 -15.59 2.53 19.34
N ASP A 84 -16.06 3.60 18.69
CA ASP A 84 -16.88 3.51 17.47
C ASP A 84 -16.06 3.59 16.18
N ALA A 85 -14.74 3.38 16.26
CA ALA A 85 -13.88 3.39 15.09
C ALA A 85 -14.21 2.20 14.18
N ASP A 86 -14.25 2.44 12.87
CA ASP A 86 -14.39 1.37 11.89
C ASP A 86 -13.07 0.59 11.79
N ILE A 87 -12.98 -0.52 12.51
CA ILE A 87 -11.80 -1.40 12.51
C ILE A 87 -11.77 -2.29 11.25
N SER A 88 -12.88 -2.43 10.51
CA SER A 88 -12.91 -3.21 9.26
C SER A 88 -11.96 -2.64 8.20
N VAL A 89 -11.66 -1.35 8.31
CA VAL A 89 -10.62 -0.63 7.55
C VAL A 89 -9.26 -1.27 7.70
N TYR A 90 -8.91 -1.80 8.87
CA TYR A 90 -7.66 -2.54 9.05
C TYR A 90 -7.60 -3.77 8.15
N GLN A 91 -8.71 -4.52 8.10
CA GLN A 91 -8.81 -5.73 7.31
C GLN A 91 -8.79 -5.42 5.81
N ARG A 92 -9.47 -4.35 5.39
CA ARG A 92 -9.43 -3.84 4.00
C ARG A 92 -8.06 -3.27 3.63
N GLY A 93 -7.43 -2.50 4.51
CA GLY A 93 -6.12 -1.90 4.27
C GLY A 93 -4.96 -2.89 4.22
N GLN A 94 -5.15 -4.12 4.72
CA GLN A 94 -4.24 -5.24 4.43
C GLN A 94 -4.47 -5.86 3.04
N GLN A 95 -5.61 -5.57 2.40
CA GLN A 95 -5.99 -6.01 1.06
C GLN A 95 -5.88 -4.91 -0.01
N GLU A 96 -5.80 -3.65 0.40
CA GLU A 96 -5.49 -2.53 -0.48
C GLU A 96 -3.99 -2.51 -0.73
N GLY A 97 -3.62 -2.72 -1.98
CA GLY A 97 -2.23 -2.96 -2.25
C GLY A 97 -1.29 -1.82 -2.02
N GLN A 98 -0.11 -2.24 -1.59
CA GLN A 98 0.93 -1.33 -1.19
C GLN A 98 1.99 -1.34 -2.29
N VAL A 99 2.34 -0.12 -2.71
CA VAL A 99 3.54 0.16 -3.48
C VAL A 99 4.69 0.25 -2.48
N TYR A 100 5.63 -0.68 -2.58
CA TYR A 100 6.77 -0.80 -1.68
C TYR A 100 7.99 -0.08 -2.23
N GLU A 101 8.64 0.68 -1.35
CA GLU A 101 10.01 1.15 -1.55
C GLU A 101 11.00 0.14 -0.95
N LEU A 102 12.27 0.16 -1.38
CA LEU A 102 13.28 -0.81 -0.91
C LEU A 102 13.48 -0.79 0.61
N HIS A 103 13.36 0.37 1.25
CA HIS A 103 13.53 0.50 2.70
C HIS A 103 12.32 0.02 3.52
N TYR A 104 11.20 -0.35 2.88
CA TYR A 104 10.01 -0.80 3.60
C TYR A 104 10.20 -2.22 4.14
N ARG A 105 9.77 -2.46 5.38
CA ARG A 105 9.76 -3.80 5.97
C ARG A 105 8.49 -4.55 5.61
N LEU A 106 8.63 -5.85 5.30
CA LEU A 106 7.47 -6.72 5.13
C LEU A 106 6.89 -7.07 6.50
N PHE A 107 5.56 -6.99 6.64
CA PHE A 107 4.86 -7.35 7.88
C PHE A 107 4.11 -8.69 7.79
N TRP A 108 4.29 -9.40 6.68
CA TRP A 108 3.64 -10.67 6.34
C TRP A 108 4.67 -11.64 5.74
N GLY A 109 4.28 -12.90 5.59
CA GLY A 109 5.08 -13.92 4.89
C GLY A 109 6.29 -14.45 5.64
N LYS A 110 7.17 -15.17 4.92
CA LYS A 110 8.34 -15.89 5.45
C LYS A 110 9.41 -14.93 5.98
N TYR A 111 9.60 -13.80 5.32
CA TYR A 111 10.62 -12.80 5.65
C TYR A 111 10.04 -11.59 6.39
N LYS A 112 9.04 -11.84 7.25
CA LYS A 112 8.44 -10.80 8.08
C LYS A 112 9.50 -10.12 8.94
N GLY A 113 9.52 -8.80 8.87
CA GLY A 113 10.43 -7.93 9.61
C GLY A 113 11.70 -7.57 8.83
N LEU A 114 11.99 -8.18 7.69
CA LEU A 114 13.08 -7.74 6.81
C LEU A 114 12.62 -6.63 5.87
N SER A 115 13.54 -5.74 5.48
CA SER A 115 13.30 -4.76 4.43
C SER A 115 13.21 -5.43 3.06
N VAL A 116 12.52 -4.78 2.13
CA VAL A 116 12.47 -5.22 0.73
C VAL A 116 13.88 -5.31 0.17
N GLU A 117 14.76 -4.36 0.48
CA GLU A 117 16.18 -4.36 0.09
C GLU A 117 16.93 -5.61 0.60
N GLU A 118 16.81 -5.92 1.89
CA GLU A 118 17.42 -7.11 2.50
C GLU A 118 16.94 -8.38 1.79
N ILE A 119 15.64 -8.46 1.47
CA ILE A 119 15.05 -9.58 0.75
C ILE A 119 15.56 -9.64 -0.69
N CYS A 120 15.69 -8.53 -1.40
CA CYS A 120 16.21 -8.52 -2.76
C CYS A 120 17.65 -9.03 -2.85
N GLN A 121 18.47 -8.70 -1.86
CA GLN A 121 19.89 -9.08 -1.83
C GLN A 121 20.09 -10.57 -1.52
N GLU A 122 19.27 -11.14 -0.63
CA GLU A 122 19.46 -12.52 -0.15
C GLU A 122 18.50 -13.53 -0.79
N HIS A 123 17.31 -13.09 -1.22
CA HIS A 123 16.15 -13.93 -1.56
C HIS A 123 15.30 -13.30 -2.69
N LEU A 124 15.93 -12.98 -3.82
CA LEU A 124 15.27 -12.36 -4.98
C LEU A 124 14.07 -13.19 -5.49
N ASP A 125 14.18 -14.50 -5.47
CA ASP A 125 13.13 -15.46 -5.84
C ASP A 125 11.82 -15.26 -5.05
N TYR A 126 11.94 -14.91 -3.77
CA TYR A 126 10.79 -14.61 -2.94
C TYR A 126 10.11 -13.30 -3.34
N LEU A 127 10.90 -12.31 -3.74
CA LEU A 127 10.38 -11.03 -4.20
C LEU A 127 9.61 -11.21 -5.51
N GLU A 128 10.16 -11.97 -6.44
CA GLU A 128 9.49 -12.33 -7.70
C GLU A 128 8.19 -13.08 -7.42
N TRP A 129 8.24 -14.10 -6.56
CA TRP A 129 7.04 -14.79 -6.10
C TRP A 129 6.00 -13.86 -5.47
N ALA A 130 6.44 -12.89 -4.66
CA ALA A 130 5.54 -11.92 -4.03
C ALA A 130 4.87 -11.03 -5.07
N ILE A 131 5.61 -10.54 -6.07
CA ILE A 131 5.05 -9.78 -7.20
C ILE A 131 4.09 -10.65 -8.00
N GLU A 132 4.43 -11.92 -8.25
CA GLU A 132 3.58 -12.85 -9.02
C GLU A 132 2.27 -13.16 -8.28
N ARG A 133 2.36 -13.64 -7.04
CA ARG A 133 1.26 -14.32 -6.34
C ARG A 133 0.46 -13.45 -5.41
N ILE A 134 1.00 -12.30 -5.01
CA ILE A 134 0.28 -11.39 -4.12
C ILE A 134 -0.41 -10.35 -4.99
N GLU A 135 -1.42 -10.84 -5.70
CA GLU A 135 -2.15 -10.14 -6.79
C GLU A 135 -2.45 -8.69 -6.43
N LYS A 136 -3.03 -8.48 -5.23
CA LYS A 136 -3.53 -7.20 -4.79
C LYS A 136 -2.66 -6.46 -3.79
N ASN A 137 -1.61 -7.07 -3.21
CA ASN A 137 -0.97 -6.49 -2.02
C ASN A 137 0.51 -6.15 -2.18
N PHE A 138 1.13 -6.47 -3.32
CA PHE A 138 2.55 -6.23 -3.50
C PHE A 138 2.87 -5.76 -4.92
N CYS A 139 3.42 -4.56 -5.02
CA CYS A 139 4.25 -4.13 -6.13
C CYS A 139 5.37 -3.23 -5.59
N LEU A 140 6.47 -3.18 -6.32
CA LEU A 140 7.57 -2.24 -6.08
C LEU A 140 7.30 -0.92 -6.78
N SER A 141 7.74 0.18 -6.20
CA SER A 141 7.75 1.48 -6.87
C SER A 141 8.68 1.46 -8.09
N ALA A 142 8.46 2.38 -9.03
CA ALA A 142 9.38 2.56 -10.16
C ALA A 142 10.80 2.94 -9.69
N ALA A 143 10.91 3.71 -8.60
CA ALA A 143 12.19 4.08 -8.01
C ALA A 143 12.90 2.88 -7.38
N ALA A 144 12.16 1.98 -6.74
CA ALA A 144 12.68 0.73 -6.18
C ALA A 144 13.22 -0.19 -7.27
N ILE A 145 12.47 -0.39 -8.36
CA ILE A 145 12.94 -1.17 -9.52
C ILE A 145 14.24 -0.58 -10.09
N ALA A 146 14.25 0.73 -10.38
CA ALA A 146 15.45 1.39 -10.93
C ALA A 146 16.67 1.22 -10.02
N SER A 147 16.46 1.26 -8.69
CA SER A 147 17.53 1.06 -7.70
C SER A 147 18.04 -0.39 -7.67
N LEU A 148 17.17 -1.39 -7.85
CA LEU A 148 17.56 -2.79 -7.97
C LEU A 148 18.38 -3.05 -9.23
N THR A 149 17.91 -2.57 -10.37
CA THR A 149 18.62 -2.69 -11.66
C THR A 149 20.00 -2.01 -11.59
N ALA A 150 20.08 -0.82 -10.99
CA ALA A 150 21.35 -0.12 -10.80
C ALA A 150 22.34 -0.88 -9.90
N SER A 151 21.83 -1.74 -9.01
CA SER A 151 22.63 -2.59 -8.12
C SER A 151 23.06 -3.91 -8.78
N GLY A 152 22.68 -4.16 -10.03
CA GLY A 152 22.96 -5.40 -10.76
C GLY A 152 22.03 -6.56 -10.41
N LEU A 153 20.94 -6.29 -9.67
CA LEU A 153 19.89 -7.27 -9.43
C LEU A 153 18.85 -7.15 -10.55
N GLU A 154 18.81 -8.15 -11.41
CA GLU A 154 17.86 -8.22 -12.52
C GLU A 154 16.67 -9.10 -12.11
N LEU A 155 15.48 -8.50 -12.11
CA LEU A 155 14.23 -9.24 -12.00
C LEU A 155 13.90 -9.87 -13.35
N ASP A 156 13.24 -11.02 -13.32
CA ASP A 156 12.70 -11.63 -14.53
C ASP A 156 11.83 -10.61 -15.33
N PRO A 157 11.98 -10.51 -16.67
CA PRO A 157 11.23 -9.55 -17.48
C PRO A 157 9.71 -9.63 -17.30
N PHE A 158 9.16 -10.84 -17.15
CA PHE A 158 7.73 -11.02 -16.89
C PHE A 158 7.32 -10.42 -15.54
N ILE A 159 8.18 -10.53 -14.52
CA ILE A 159 7.94 -9.93 -13.20
C ILE A 159 7.96 -8.41 -13.29
N LEU A 160 8.85 -7.82 -14.10
CA LEU A 160 8.88 -6.37 -14.34
C LEU A 160 7.60 -5.87 -15.00
N GLU A 161 7.13 -6.56 -16.04
CA GLU A 161 5.87 -6.24 -16.73
C GLU A 161 4.67 -6.33 -15.79
N LEU A 162 4.57 -7.42 -15.02
CA LEU A 162 3.52 -7.61 -14.03
C LEU A 162 3.55 -6.51 -12.96
N ASN A 163 4.74 -6.14 -12.47
CA ASN A 163 4.88 -5.06 -11.49
C ASN A 163 4.42 -3.71 -12.07
N GLN A 164 4.81 -3.40 -13.30
CA GLN A 164 4.43 -2.16 -13.98
C GLN A 164 2.91 -2.07 -14.18
N ALA A 165 2.27 -3.16 -14.59
CA ALA A 165 0.83 -3.20 -14.74
C ALA A 165 0.11 -2.99 -13.39
N LYS A 166 0.61 -3.60 -12.31
CA LYS A 166 0.10 -3.33 -10.95
C LYS A 166 0.26 -1.87 -10.56
N LEU A 167 1.41 -1.24 -10.83
CA LEU A 167 1.63 0.19 -10.54
C LEU A 167 0.61 1.09 -11.26
N ILE A 168 0.34 0.82 -12.54
CA ILE A 168 -0.68 1.53 -13.32
C ILE A 168 -2.05 1.36 -12.66
N TRP A 169 -2.41 0.14 -12.26
CA TRP A 169 -3.66 -0.13 -11.57
C TRP A 169 -3.82 0.69 -10.27
N TYR A 170 -2.77 0.75 -9.43
CA TYR A 170 -2.79 1.59 -8.23
C TYR A 170 -2.91 3.08 -8.53
N ALA A 171 -2.19 3.57 -9.56
CA ALA A 171 -2.23 4.98 -9.94
C ALA A 171 -3.63 5.43 -10.39
N HIS A 172 -4.43 4.53 -10.96
CA HIS A 172 -5.78 4.82 -11.42
C HIS A 172 -6.88 4.58 -10.38
N GLY A 173 -6.56 4.11 -9.17
CA GLY A 173 -7.53 3.91 -8.09
C GLY A 173 -8.70 3.02 -8.49
N LEU A 174 -8.48 2.06 -9.41
CA LEU A 174 -9.51 1.19 -9.95
C LEU A 174 -9.99 0.23 -8.85
N ALA A 175 -11.06 0.61 -8.17
CA ALA A 175 -11.60 -0.11 -7.00
C ALA A 175 -12.04 -1.55 -7.33
N GLU A 176 -11.43 -2.48 -6.58
CA GLU A 176 -11.88 -3.79 -6.07
C GLU A 176 -12.51 -4.88 -6.97
N ASP A 177 -13.31 -4.59 -7.99
CA ASP A 177 -14.27 -5.60 -8.52
C ASP A 177 -13.82 -6.43 -9.74
N HIS A 178 -12.65 -6.17 -10.33
CA HIS A 178 -12.27 -6.79 -11.61
C HIS A 178 -10.94 -7.57 -11.63
N LEU A 179 -10.35 -7.82 -10.47
CA LEU A 179 -9.08 -8.57 -10.43
C LEU A 179 -9.16 -10.11 -10.55
N PRO A 180 -10.27 -10.85 -10.33
CA PRO A 180 -10.26 -12.28 -10.56
C PRO A 180 -10.49 -12.56 -12.05
N GLY A 181 -9.43 -12.45 -12.86
CA GLY A 181 -9.40 -12.93 -14.23
C GLY A 181 -8.82 -11.96 -15.26
N TYR A 182 -8.74 -10.65 -15.00
CA TYR A 182 -8.27 -9.70 -16.03
C TYR A 182 -6.78 -9.81 -16.34
N TYR A 183 -5.94 -10.13 -15.35
CA TYR A 183 -4.51 -10.33 -15.58
C TYR A 183 -4.20 -11.65 -16.29
N GLY A 184 -5.06 -12.67 -16.15
CA GLY A 184 -4.97 -13.85 -16.99
C GLY A 184 -5.13 -13.54 -18.48
N TYR A 185 -5.83 -12.47 -18.87
CA TYR A 185 -6.01 -12.11 -20.28
C TYR A 185 -5.10 -10.99 -20.78
N LEU A 186 -4.53 -10.18 -19.89
CA LEU A 186 -3.58 -9.11 -20.26
C LEU A 186 -2.11 -9.55 -20.24
N LEU A 187 -1.78 -10.65 -19.53
CA LEU A 187 -0.40 -11.17 -19.41
C LEU A 187 -0.21 -12.57 -20.00
N LEU A 188 -1.28 -13.28 -20.38
CA LEU A 188 -1.06 -14.42 -21.27
C LEU A 188 -0.64 -13.85 -22.62
N PRO A 189 0.46 -14.34 -23.23
CA PRO A 189 0.72 -14.06 -24.62
C PRO A 189 -0.57 -14.35 -25.38
N VAL A 190 -0.98 -13.46 -26.29
CA VAL A 190 -2.13 -13.72 -27.18
C VAL A 190 -1.95 -15.06 -27.92
N ASP A 191 -0.70 -15.54 -27.95
CA ASP A 191 -0.26 -16.81 -28.52
C ASP A 191 -0.24 -18.01 -27.54
N ASP A 192 -0.88 -17.95 -26.36
CA ASP A 192 -0.95 -19.12 -25.46
C ASP A 192 -1.61 -20.32 -26.18
N PRO A 193 -0.88 -21.44 -26.38
CA PRO A 193 -1.37 -22.60 -27.10
C PRO A 193 -2.55 -23.31 -26.41
N TRP A 194 -2.82 -23.02 -25.13
CA TRP A 194 -3.91 -23.60 -24.35
C TRP A 194 -5.18 -22.77 -24.36
N MET A 195 -5.17 -21.55 -24.92
CA MET A 195 -6.37 -20.73 -25.09
C MET A 195 -7.13 -21.09 -26.36
N SER A 196 -8.46 -21.18 -26.25
CA SER A 196 -9.35 -21.26 -27.42
C SER A 196 -9.29 -19.98 -28.27
N GLU A 197 -9.67 -20.06 -29.55
CA GLU A 197 -9.70 -18.88 -30.43
C GLU A 197 -10.63 -17.77 -29.91
N GLU A 198 -11.76 -18.15 -29.29
CA GLU A 198 -12.69 -17.18 -28.67
C GLU A 198 -12.05 -16.47 -27.48
N GLU A 199 -11.34 -17.21 -26.61
CA GLU A 199 -10.63 -16.62 -25.47
C GLU A 199 -9.51 -15.69 -25.93
N ARG A 200 -8.77 -16.04 -27.01
CA ARG A 200 -7.74 -15.17 -27.59
C ARG A 200 -8.32 -13.89 -28.16
N ALA A 201 -9.44 -13.98 -28.88
CA ALA A 201 -10.12 -12.80 -29.42
C ALA A 201 -10.57 -11.84 -28.32
N VAL A 202 -11.14 -12.37 -27.22
CA VAL A 202 -11.55 -11.55 -26.06
C VAL A 202 -10.34 -10.95 -25.34
N ALA A 203 -9.24 -11.69 -25.22
CA ALA A 203 -7.99 -11.19 -24.64
C ALA A 203 -7.39 -10.05 -25.47
N GLN A 204 -7.29 -10.25 -26.79
CA GLN A 204 -6.79 -9.24 -27.73
C GLN A 204 -7.65 -7.97 -27.70
N GLU A 205 -8.99 -8.09 -27.73
CA GLU A 205 -9.88 -6.92 -27.66
C GLU A 205 -9.68 -6.13 -26.36
N LYS A 206 -9.50 -6.83 -25.23
CA LYS A 206 -9.24 -6.20 -23.93
C LYS A 206 -7.86 -5.53 -23.89
N TYR A 207 -6.84 -6.18 -24.44
CA TYR A 207 -5.50 -5.63 -24.56
C TYR A 207 -5.49 -4.36 -25.42
N ASP A 208 -6.14 -4.39 -26.59
CA ASP A 208 -6.24 -3.24 -27.49
C ASP A 208 -6.93 -2.05 -26.81
N LYS A 209 -8.02 -2.30 -26.07
CA LYS A 209 -8.70 -1.25 -25.27
C LYS A 209 -7.81 -0.68 -24.18
N PHE A 210 -7.05 -1.52 -23.48
CA PHE A 210 -6.10 -1.08 -22.47
C PHE A 210 -5.00 -0.21 -23.08
N MET A 211 -4.38 -0.66 -24.18
CA MET A 211 -3.32 0.08 -24.87
C MET A 211 -3.83 1.39 -25.46
N ALA A 212 -5.02 1.41 -26.05
CA ALA A 212 -5.65 2.65 -26.54
C ALA A 212 -5.91 3.66 -25.41
N GLU A 213 -6.31 3.20 -24.23
CA GLU A 213 -6.48 4.06 -23.05
C GLU A 213 -5.12 4.57 -22.54
N GLN A 214 -4.08 3.73 -22.52
CA GLN A 214 -2.72 4.17 -22.19
C GLN A 214 -2.21 5.23 -23.18
N GLU A 215 -2.40 5.03 -24.49
CA GLU A 215 -2.05 6.02 -25.51
C GLU A 215 -2.85 7.32 -25.37
N ARG A 216 -4.14 7.24 -25.04
CA ARG A 216 -4.98 8.41 -24.77
C ARG A 216 -4.45 9.21 -23.57
N LEU A 217 -4.03 8.52 -22.51
CA LEU A 217 -3.52 9.14 -21.29
C LEU A 217 -2.12 9.72 -21.48
N LEU A 218 -1.24 9.01 -22.18
CA LEU A 218 0.14 9.47 -22.46
C LEU A 218 0.17 10.54 -23.57
N GLY A 219 -0.75 10.49 -24.52
CA GLY A 219 -0.91 11.47 -25.60
C GLY A 219 -1.66 12.74 -25.18
N ALA A 220 -2.40 12.71 -24.06
CA ALA A 220 -2.92 13.89 -23.41
C ALA A 220 -1.75 14.61 -22.69
N ALA A 221 -0.99 15.41 -23.44
CA ALA A 221 -0.02 16.31 -22.85
C ALA A 221 -0.69 17.10 -21.70
N PRO A 222 -0.09 17.18 -20.50
CA PRO A 222 -0.64 18.03 -19.45
C PRO A 222 -0.79 19.43 -20.04
N ALA A 223 -1.96 20.06 -19.81
CA ALA A 223 -2.18 21.43 -20.23
C ALA A 223 -0.97 22.27 -19.77
N PRO A 224 -0.36 23.10 -20.65
CA PRO A 224 0.78 23.91 -20.25
C PRO A 224 0.43 24.63 -18.95
N ILE A 225 1.35 24.64 -17.98
CA ILE A 225 1.14 25.27 -16.66
C ILE A 225 0.67 26.74 -16.79
N ASP A 226 0.90 27.36 -17.95
CA ASP A 226 0.47 28.70 -18.29
C ASP A 226 -0.92 28.83 -18.92
N SER A 227 -1.70 27.75 -19.08
CA SER A 227 -3.05 27.82 -19.64
C SER A 227 -3.97 28.69 -18.76
N PRO A 228 -4.87 29.48 -19.37
CA PRO A 228 -5.87 30.24 -18.63
C PRO A 228 -6.76 29.37 -17.73
N GLU A 229 -7.04 28.12 -18.13
CA GLU A 229 -7.80 27.17 -17.30
C GLU A 229 -7.04 26.78 -16.03
N ALA A 230 -5.74 26.49 -16.12
CA ALA A 230 -4.92 26.15 -14.95
C ALA A 230 -4.85 27.31 -13.92
N LYS A 231 -4.82 28.56 -14.39
CA LYS A 231 -4.81 29.78 -13.54
C LYS A 231 -6.15 30.06 -12.86
N SER A 232 -7.25 29.47 -13.34
CA SER A 232 -8.59 29.63 -12.74
C SER A 232 -8.83 28.72 -11.53
N LEU A 233 -8.06 27.63 -11.42
CA LEU A 233 -8.16 26.66 -10.32
C LEU A 233 -7.43 27.11 -9.04
N PHE A 234 -6.61 28.17 -9.12
CA PHE A 234 -5.83 28.72 -8.00
C PHE A 234 -6.30 30.13 -7.57
N LYS A 235 -7.55 30.51 -7.86
CA LYS A 235 -8.20 31.71 -7.33
C LYS A 235 -9.27 31.39 -6.31
#